data_AF-A0A1B0DP50-F1
#
_entry.id   AF-A0A1B0DP50-F1
#
_cell.length_a   1.000
_cell.length_b   1.000
_cell.length_c   1.000
_cell.angle_alpha   90.00
_cell.angle_beta   90.00
_cell.angle_gamma   90.00
#
_symmetry.space_group_name_H-M   'P 1'
#
loop_
_entity.id
_entity.type
_entity.pdbx_description
1 polymer ?
#
loop_
_entity_poly.entity_id
_entity_poly.type
_entity_poly.pdbx_seq_one_letter_code
_entity_poly.pdbx_strand_id
1 'polypeptide(L)'
;MYCCLCKSSEQDDVLYGEFLRKGKVSVHYYCLLLTTVMEQNGKDEEGIRGFLLPDILECAQKNANKKCTYCRQTGANIACCNMKCFRFFHTVCGAKNNARYTFHDTFQSFCHRHIDLPVDAQPHDPH
;
A
#
# COMPACT_ATOMS: atom_id res chain seq x y z
N MET A 1 -8.98 -10.41 11.89
CA MET A 1 -7.77 -10.59 11.06
C MET A 1 -7.02 -9.25 11.05
N TYR A 2 -5.68 -9.20 10.90
CA TYR A 2 -4.93 -7.93 11.00
C TYR A 2 -3.95 -7.80 9.84
N CYS A 3 -3.96 -6.68 9.12
CA CYS A 3 -3.13 -6.49 7.94
C CYS A 3 -1.73 -6.07 8.36
N CYS A 4 -0.72 -6.86 8.01
CA CYS A 4 0.65 -6.54 8.40
C CYS A 4 1.22 -5.31 7.68
N LEU A 5 0.63 -4.89 6.56
CA LEU A 5 1.04 -3.71 5.77
C LEU A 5 0.40 -2.42 6.30
N CYS A 6 -0.93 -2.32 6.34
CA CYS A 6 -1.62 -1.08 6.76
C CYS A 6 -1.89 -0.99 8.26
N LYS A 7 -1.50 -2.00 9.04
CA LYS A 7 -1.63 -2.04 10.50
C LYS A 7 -3.08 -1.89 11.00
N SER A 8 -4.04 -2.34 10.20
CA SER A 8 -5.47 -2.27 10.52
C SER A 8 -6.16 -3.64 10.40
N SER A 9 -7.22 -3.83 11.19
CA SER A 9 -8.12 -4.98 11.14
C SER A 9 -9.46 -4.67 10.45
N GLU A 10 -9.63 -3.45 9.92
CA GLU A 10 -10.87 -3.05 9.24
C GLU A 10 -11.15 -3.93 8.03
N GLN A 11 -12.42 -4.22 7.78
CA GLN A 11 -12.86 -5.10 6.70
C GLN A 11 -13.90 -4.37 5.86
N ASP A 12 -13.55 -4.13 4.61
CA ASP A 12 -14.41 -3.59 3.58
C ASP A 12 -13.79 -4.02 2.24
N ASP A 13 -14.38 -5.03 1.61
CA ASP A 13 -13.83 -5.64 0.41
C ASP A 13 -13.87 -4.68 -0.79
N VAL A 14 -14.72 -3.64 -0.75
CA VAL A 14 -14.82 -2.62 -1.79
C VAL A 14 -13.72 -1.58 -1.63
N LEU A 15 -13.43 -1.14 -0.41
CA LEU A 15 -12.44 -0.09 -0.15
C LEU A 15 -11.01 -0.62 -0.01
N TYR A 16 -10.83 -1.82 0.53
CA TYR A 16 -9.52 -2.37 0.88
C TYR A 16 -9.19 -3.65 0.10
N GLY A 17 -10.16 -4.20 -0.63
CA GLY A 17 -10.05 -5.50 -1.24
C GLY A 17 -10.20 -6.63 -0.21
N GLU A 18 -10.40 -7.84 -0.70
CA GLU A 18 -10.56 -9.01 0.15
C GLU A 18 -9.37 -9.21 1.11
N PHE A 19 -9.65 -9.78 2.27
CA PHE A 19 -8.60 -10.11 3.23
C PHE A 19 -7.96 -11.46 2.89
N LEU A 20 -6.71 -11.42 2.45
CA LEU A 20 -5.93 -12.60 2.07
C LEU A 20 -5.06 -13.07 3.24
N ARG A 21 -4.92 -14.39 3.38
CA ARG A 21 -4.08 -15.00 4.41
C ARG A 21 -3.32 -16.21 3.88
N LYS A 22 -2.03 -16.26 4.20
CA LYS A 22 -1.18 -17.44 3.98
C LYS A 22 -0.28 -17.63 5.20
N GLY A 23 -0.49 -18.75 5.91
CA GLY A 23 0.18 -19.01 7.19
C GLY A 23 -0.09 -17.92 8.24
N LYS A 24 0.98 -17.26 8.68
CA LYS A 24 0.94 -16.17 9.68
C LYS A 24 0.82 -14.77 9.06
N VAL A 25 0.92 -14.66 7.74
CA VAL A 25 0.79 -13.39 7.02
C VAL A 25 -0.68 -13.19 6.65
N SER A 26 -1.23 -12.04 7.01
CA SER A 26 -2.55 -11.61 6.57
C SER A 26 -2.50 -10.16 6.10
N VAL A 27 -3.15 -9.88 4.97
CA VAL A 27 -3.09 -8.60 4.27
C VAL A 27 -4.41 -8.31 3.56
N HIS A 28 -4.76 -7.04 3.39
CA HIS A 28 -5.78 -6.67 2.42
C HIS A 28 -5.21 -6.76 1.01
N TYR A 29 -6.02 -7.17 0.03
CA TYR A 29 -5.57 -7.29 -1.34
C TYR A 29 -5.09 -5.95 -1.93
N TYR A 30 -5.81 -4.84 -1.71
CA TYR A 30 -5.36 -3.54 -2.21
C TYR A 30 -4.14 -3.00 -1.46
N CYS A 31 -3.88 -3.47 -0.23
CA CYS A 31 -2.62 -3.17 0.43
C CYS A 31 -1.43 -3.82 -0.29
N LEU A 32 -1.56 -5.00 -0.91
CA LEU A 32 -0.49 -5.58 -1.72
C LEU A 32 -0.21 -4.71 -2.95
N LEU A 33 -1.26 -4.34 -3.68
CA LEU A 33 -1.13 -3.61 -4.94
C LEU A 33 -0.59 -2.18 -4.78
N LEU A 34 -1.01 -1.47 -3.72
CA LEU A 34 -0.74 -0.03 -3.57
C LEU A 34 0.49 0.29 -2.73
N THR A 35 1.13 -0.71 -2.12
CA THR A 35 2.26 -0.46 -1.22
C THR A 35 3.50 -0.06 -2.01
N THR A 36 4.04 1.11 -1.71
CA THR A 36 5.05 1.78 -2.56
C THR A 36 6.43 1.11 -2.58
N VAL A 37 6.73 0.19 -1.66
CA VAL A 37 8.07 -0.44 -1.58
C VAL A 37 7.91 -1.95 -1.54
N MET A 38 7.16 -2.50 -2.49
CA MET A 38 6.89 -3.92 -2.59
C MET A 38 7.46 -4.45 -3.90
N GLU A 39 8.47 -5.30 -3.77
CA GLU A 39 8.99 -6.10 -4.88
C GLU A 39 8.07 -7.32 -5.06
N GLN A 40 7.79 -7.70 -6.31
CA GLN A 40 6.99 -8.87 -6.65
C GLN A 40 7.89 -9.91 -7.32
N ASN A 41 8.58 -10.71 -6.51
CA ASN A 41 9.55 -11.69 -7.00
C ASN A 41 8.94 -13.06 -7.33
N GLY A 42 7.66 -13.28 -7.02
CA GLY A 42 6.98 -14.57 -7.22
C GLY A 42 6.24 -14.66 -8.55
N LYS A 43 6.05 -15.90 -9.03
CA LYS A 43 5.10 -16.19 -10.13
C LYS A 43 3.66 -16.11 -9.64
N ASP A 44 2.70 -15.92 -10.54
CA ASP A 44 1.27 -15.73 -10.22
C ASP A 44 0.69 -16.80 -9.27
N GLU A 45 1.15 -18.06 -9.37
CA GLU A 45 0.71 -19.18 -8.52
C GLU A 45 1.40 -19.25 -7.15
N GLU A 46 2.47 -18.46 -6.95
CA GLU A 46 3.27 -18.45 -5.74
C GLU A 46 2.79 -17.40 -4.74
N GLY A 47 3.16 -17.58 -3.47
CA GLY A 47 2.85 -16.58 -2.44
C GLY A 47 1.34 -16.28 -2.30
N ILE A 48 1.00 -15.00 -2.19
CA ILE A 48 -0.36 -14.47 -2.23
C ILE A 48 -0.52 -13.72 -3.55
N ARG A 49 -1.10 -14.36 -4.57
CA ARG A 49 -1.29 -13.77 -5.91
C ARG A 49 0.02 -13.22 -6.50
N GLY A 50 1.10 -14.00 -6.45
CA GLY A 50 2.43 -13.59 -6.93
C GLY A 50 3.31 -12.86 -5.91
N PHE A 51 2.77 -12.41 -4.77
CA PHE A 51 3.57 -11.77 -3.72
C PHE A 51 4.11 -12.79 -2.73
N LEU A 52 5.43 -13.00 -2.70
CA LEU A 52 6.04 -13.94 -1.76
C LEU A 52 5.92 -13.41 -0.33
N LEU A 53 5.77 -14.34 0.63
CA LEU A 53 5.66 -13.97 2.05
C LEU A 53 6.88 -13.18 2.56
N PRO A 54 8.13 -13.52 2.17
CA PRO A 54 9.30 -12.72 2.50
C PRO A 54 9.19 -11.27 2.01
N ASP A 55 8.78 -11.05 0.75
CA ASP A 55 8.63 -9.70 0.17
C ASP A 55 7.62 -8.85 0.96
N ILE A 56 6.48 -9.45 1.33
CA ILE A 56 5.45 -8.79 2.13
C ILE A 56 5.99 -8.40 3.51
N LEU A 57 6.73 -9.30 4.16
CA LEU A 57 7.28 -9.08 5.49
C LEU A 57 8.42 -8.04 5.48
N GLU A 58 9.31 -8.12 4.49
CA GLU A 58 10.39 -7.15 4.29
C GLU A 58 9.82 -5.76 4.03
N CYS A 59 8.82 -5.66 3.16
CA CYS A 59 8.10 -4.42 2.92
C CYS A 59 7.49 -3.84 4.20
N ALA A 60 6.83 -4.69 5.00
CA ALA A 60 6.25 -4.28 6.29
C ALA A 60 7.32 -3.78 7.28
N GLN A 61 8.54 -4.34 7.23
CA GLN A 61 9.69 -3.88 8.02
C GLN A 61 10.24 -2.55 7.49
N LYS A 62 10.45 -2.42 6.18
CA LYS A 62 10.89 -1.17 5.51
C LYS A 62 9.96 0.01 5.84
N ASN A 63 8.66 -0.26 5.97
CA ASN A 63 7.64 0.74 6.30
C ASN A 63 7.35 0.92 7.79
N ALA A 64 7.96 0.13 8.68
CA ALA A 64 7.62 0.09 10.11
C ALA A 64 7.79 1.44 10.83
N ASN A 65 8.73 2.27 10.39
CA ASN A 65 8.99 3.61 10.96
C ASN A 65 8.26 4.74 10.24
N LYS A 66 7.57 4.48 9.12
CA LYS A 66 6.91 5.51 8.31
C LYS A 66 5.65 5.99 9.02
N LYS A 67 5.60 7.28 9.34
CA LYS A 67 4.50 7.89 10.09
C LYS A 67 3.37 8.27 9.15
N CYS A 68 2.17 7.77 9.43
CA CYS A 68 0.96 8.12 8.73
C CYS A 68 0.62 9.60 8.96
N THR A 69 0.37 10.34 7.87
CA THR A 69 0.04 11.76 7.93
C THR A 69 -1.33 12.00 8.60
N TYR A 70 -2.24 11.03 8.51
CA TYR A 70 -3.61 11.13 9.00
C TYR A 70 -3.73 10.73 10.47
N CYS A 71 -3.40 9.48 10.83
CA CYS A 71 -3.56 8.98 12.20
C CYS A 71 -2.34 9.20 13.10
N ARG A 72 -1.21 9.67 12.54
CA ARG A 72 0.07 9.92 13.23
C ARG A 72 0.74 8.67 13.82
N GLN A 73 0.22 7.47 13.59
CA GLN A 73 0.87 6.20 13.96
C GLN A 73 1.87 5.76 12.89
N THR A 74 2.79 4.86 13.24
CA THR A 74 3.81 4.33 12.32
C THR A 74 3.31 3.12 11.52
N GLY A 75 4.12 2.60 10.60
CA GLY A 75 3.75 1.48 9.73
C GLY A 75 2.92 1.87 8.51
N ALA A 76 3.02 3.12 8.05
CA ALA A 76 2.31 3.58 6.85
C ALA A 76 2.92 2.96 5.58
N ASN A 77 2.09 2.27 4.80
CA ASN A 77 2.54 1.46 3.66
C ASN A 77 2.52 2.21 2.30
N ILE A 78 1.84 3.36 2.21
CA ILE A 78 1.73 4.12 0.96
C ILE A 78 2.48 5.44 1.11
N ALA A 79 3.34 5.77 0.14
CA ALA A 79 3.87 7.11 -0.07
C ALA A 79 3.06 7.84 -1.16
N CYS A 80 2.90 9.15 -1.04
CA CYS A 80 2.31 9.96 -2.10
C CYS A 80 3.24 9.98 -3.33
N CYS A 81 2.72 9.67 -4.52
CA CYS A 81 3.49 9.66 -5.78
C CYS A 81 3.88 11.05 -6.32
N ASN A 82 3.41 12.14 -5.70
CA ASN A 82 3.85 13.47 -6.11
C ASN A 82 5.31 13.69 -5.67
N MET A 83 6.18 14.03 -6.62
CA MET A 83 7.64 14.19 -6.43
C MET A 83 8.04 15.10 -5.27
N LYS A 84 7.23 16.11 -4.94
CA LYS A 84 7.51 17.07 -3.85
C LYS A 84 6.79 16.71 -2.55
N CYS A 85 6.23 15.51 -2.45
CA CYS A 85 5.45 15.05 -1.32
C CYS A 85 6.08 13.87 -0.58
N PHE A 86 6.50 14.10 0.65
CA PHE A 86 7.07 13.06 1.52
C PHE A 86 6.02 12.45 2.46
N ARG A 87 4.73 12.57 2.14
CA ARG A 87 3.66 12.06 3.02
C ARG A 87 3.51 10.56 2.83
N PHE A 88 3.54 9.85 3.95
CA PHE A 88 3.14 8.46 4.04
C PHE A 88 1.76 8.35 4.69
N PHE A 89 1.00 7.33 4.33
CA PHE A 89 -0.29 7.02 4.94
C PHE A 89 -0.61 5.53 4.84
N HIS A 90 -1.41 5.02 5.78
CA HIS A 90 -1.99 3.68 5.66
C HIS A 90 -3.05 3.68 4.55
N THR A 91 -3.23 2.56 3.86
CA THR A 91 -4.33 2.38 2.88
C THR A 91 -5.69 2.74 3.49
N VAL A 92 -6.02 2.18 4.66
CA VAL A 92 -7.29 2.47 5.34
C VAL A 92 -7.43 3.95 5.70
N CYS A 93 -6.36 4.58 6.18
CA CYS A 93 -6.38 5.99 6.52
C CYS A 93 -6.56 6.88 5.30
N GLY A 94 -5.90 6.57 4.18
CA GLY A 94 -6.05 7.36 2.96
C GLY A 94 -7.46 7.28 2.40
N ALA A 95 -8.09 6.10 2.37
CA ALA A 95 -9.47 5.94 1.93
C ALA A 95 -10.45 6.81 2.74
N LYS A 96 -10.25 6.89 4.06
CA LYS A 96 -11.07 7.73 4.96
C LYS A 96 -10.81 9.23 4.82
N ASN A 97 -9.70 9.62 4.19
CA ASN A 97 -9.26 11.01 4.11
C ASN A 97 -9.12 11.47 2.65
N ASN A 98 -9.92 10.93 1.73
CA ASN A 98 -9.95 11.34 0.32
C ASN A 98 -8.58 11.25 -0.38
N ALA A 99 -7.76 10.26 -0.03
CA ALA A 99 -6.62 9.89 -0.88
C ALA A 99 -7.14 9.23 -2.18
N ARG A 100 -6.42 9.43 -3.27
CA ARG A 100 -6.71 8.83 -4.57
C ARG A 100 -5.82 7.61 -4.78
N TYR A 101 -6.42 6.49 -5.15
CA TYR A 101 -5.75 5.26 -5.57
C TYR A 101 -6.00 5.03 -7.05
N THR A 102 -4.96 4.79 -7.83
CA THR A 102 -5.09 4.30 -9.20
C THR A 102 -4.76 2.81 -9.23
N PHE A 103 -5.58 2.04 -9.94
CA PHE A 103 -5.40 0.60 -10.12
C PHE A 103 -5.02 0.25 -11.57
N HIS A 104 -4.59 1.26 -12.33
CA HIS A 104 -4.05 1.13 -13.67
C HIS A 104 -2.55 1.49 -13.66
N ASP A 105 -1.82 0.97 -14.65
CA ASP A 105 -0.39 1.17 -14.85
C ASP A 105 0.47 0.77 -13.63
N THR A 106 0.99 1.74 -12.89
CA THR A 106 1.97 1.57 -11.80
C THR A 106 1.37 1.72 -10.39
N PHE A 107 0.05 1.53 -10.24
CA PHE A 107 -0.66 1.53 -8.96
C PHE A 107 -0.41 2.77 -8.08
N GLN A 108 -0.43 3.94 -8.70
CA GLN A 108 -0.05 5.20 -8.07
C GLN A 108 -1.06 5.67 -7.02
N SER A 109 -0.55 6.26 -5.95
CA SER A 109 -1.37 6.73 -4.84
C SER A 109 -1.05 8.19 -4.50
N PHE A 110 -2.08 9.01 -4.33
CA PHE A 110 -1.95 10.44 -4.04
C PHE A 110 -2.67 10.80 -2.75
N CYS A 111 -2.02 11.58 -1.88
CA CYS A 111 -2.66 12.11 -0.68
C CYS A 111 -3.75 13.14 -1.05
N HIS A 112 -4.64 13.45 -0.10
CA HIS A 112 -5.73 14.43 -0.26
C HIS A 112 -5.33 15.80 -0.81
N ARG A 113 -4.05 16.18 -0.74
CA ARG A 113 -3.55 17.46 -1.28
C ARG A 113 -3.11 17.41 -2.74
N HIS A 114 -3.00 16.22 -3.33
CA HIS A 114 -2.43 16.02 -4.66
C HIS A 114 -3.35 15.20 -5.57
N ILE A 115 -4.67 15.27 -5.34
CA ILE A 115 -5.67 14.56 -6.12
C ILE A 115 -5.92 15.19 -7.51
N ASP A 116 -5.59 16.48 -7.68
CA ASP A 116 -5.92 17.29 -8.87
C ASP A 116 -4.73 17.65 -9.77
N LEU A 117 -3.51 17.19 -9.43
CA LEU A 117 -2.33 17.57 -10.21
C LEU A 117 -2.19 16.65 -11.43
N PRO A 118 -1.90 17.21 -12.63
CA PRO A 118 -1.50 16.43 -13.78
C PRO A 118 -0.35 15.50 -13.36
N VAL A 119 -0.45 14.25 -13.81
CA VAL A 119 0.48 13.18 -13.52
C VAL A 119 1.81 13.50 -14.21
N ASP A 120 2.64 14.35 -13.60
CA ASP A 120 4.09 14.37 -13.84
C ASP A 120 4.74 13.15 -13.16
N ALA A 121 4.04 12.01 -13.15
CA ALA A 121 4.55 10.80 -12.53
C ALA A 121 5.53 10.16 -13.51
N GLN A 122 6.80 10.32 -13.18
CA GLN A 122 7.78 9.32 -13.58
C GLN A 122 7.26 7.94 -13.10
N PRO A 123 7.27 6.92 -13.96
CA PRO A 123 6.85 5.58 -13.55
C PRO A 123 7.69 5.12 -12.35
N HIS A 124 7.03 4.46 -11.40
CA HIS A 124 7.74 3.68 -10.40
C HIS A 124 8.59 2.65 -11.15
N ASP A 125 9.90 2.66 -10.89
CA ASP A 125 10.85 1.73 -11.50
C ASP A 125 10.39 0.29 -11.21
N PRO A 126 10.16 -0.56 -12.23
CA PRO A 126 9.92 -1.97 -12.00
C PRO A 126 11.28 -2.61 -11.72
N HIS A 127 11.60 -2.73 -10.44
CA HIS A 127 12.63 -3.65 -9.95
C HIS A 127 11.96 -4.73 -9.12
#